data_AF-A0A2H8TM33-F1
#
_entry.id   AF-A0A2H8TM33-F1
#
_cell.length_a   1.000
_cell.length_b   1.000
_cell.length_c   1.000
_cell.angle_alpha   90.00
_cell.angle_beta   90.00
_cell.angle_gamma   90.00
#
_symmetry.space_group_name_H-M   'P 1'
#
loop_
_entity.id
_entity.type
_entity.pdbx_description
1 polymer ?
#
loop_
_entity_poly.entity_id
_entity_poly.type
_entity_poly.pdbx_seq_one_letter_code
_entity_poly.pdbx_strand_id
1 'polypeptide(L)'
;MAPRGRKPKVKNEQESTEFEKNRYIILPDSLTRDKNTDRRLIKLRHPQTSELAIFVYSENDKTLAQMRSLPFSHRSFFKGNEIIPIDRIDFVTLVDPLFLLLPYFIKCSSMFCPLDQILVDEDLSELNNLLMKLSELSNLKQI
;
A
#
# COMPACT_ATOMS: atom_id res chain seq x y z
N MET A 1 21.68 4.71 -58.60
CA MET A 1 20.69 4.98 -57.53
C MET A 1 20.73 3.82 -56.54
N ALA A 2 21.16 4.06 -55.31
CA ALA A 2 21.11 3.08 -54.21
C ALA A 2 20.23 3.67 -53.09
N PRO A 3 19.36 2.88 -52.43
CA PRO A 3 18.47 3.41 -51.41
C PRO A 3 19.25 3.67 -50.12
N ARG A 4 19.12 4.89 -49.58
CA ARG A 4 19.64 5.25 -48.25
C ARG A 4 18.77 4.55 -47.19
N GLY A 5 19.33 3.53 -46.54
CA GLY A 5 18.71 2.90 -45.38
C GLY A 5 18.49 3.92 -44.26
N ARG A 6 17.25 4.07 -43.79
CA ARG A 6 16.94 4.79 -42.55
C ARG A 6 17.54 4.00 -41.39
N LYS A 7 18.54 4.57 -40.70
CA LYS A 7 18.96 4.03 -39.41
C LYS A 7 17.79 4.20 -38.42
N PRO A 8 17.44 3.17 -37.64
CA PRO A 8 16.45 3.31 -36.58
C PRO A 8 16.99 4.28 -35.53
N LYS A 9 16.18 5.28 -35.17
CA LYS A 9 16.45 6.13 -34.00
C LYS A 9 16.42 5.24 -32.77
N VAL A 10 17.59 5.00 -32.18
CA VAL A 10 17.70 4.47 -30.81
C VAL A 10 16.96 5.46 -29.92
N LYS A 11 15.85 5.03 -29.33
CA LYS A 11 15.18 5.77 -28.25
C LYS A 11 16.17 5.79 -27.09
N ASN A 12 16.63 6.97 -26.72
CA ASN A 12 17.42 7.16 -25.50
C ASN A 12 16.56 6.73 -24.30
N GLU A 13 17.00 5.71 -23.58
CA GLU A 13 16.46 5.22 -22.31
C GLU A 13 16.80 6.19 -21.14
N GLN A 14 16.92 7.49 -21.43
CA GLN A 14 17.41 8.50 -20.48
C GLN A 14 16.31 9.39 -19.88
N GLU A 15 15.04 9.23 -20.27
CA GLU A 15 13.91 9.96 -19.67
C GLU A 15 13.37 9.33 -18.37
N SER A 16 13.87 8.17 -17.95
CA SER A 16 13.27 7.38 -16.85
C SER A 16 13.73 7.75 -15.43
N THR A 17 14.57 8.79 -15.24
CA THR A 17 15.22 9.02 -13.92
C THR A 17 14.72 10.23 -13.13
N GLU A 18 14.04 11.22 -13.74
CA GLU A 18 13.53 12.38 -12.98
C GLU A 18 12.14 12.15 -12.38
N PHE A 19 11.33 11.29 -13.02
CA PHE A 19 9.94 11.02 -12.59
C PHE A 19 9.85 10.22 -11.29
N GLU A 20 10.88 9.43 -10.94
CA GLU A 20 10.90 8.65 -9.70
C GLU A 20 11.27 9.46 -8.45
N LYS A 21 11.76 10.69 -8.61
CA LYS A 21 12.31 11.47 -7.48
C LYS A 21 11.21 12.00 -6.54
N ASN A 22 10.00 12.22 -7.06
CA ASN A 22 8.93 12.87 -6.32
C ASN A 22 7.68 11.95 -6.23
N ARG A 23 7.37 11.49 -5.03
CA ARG A 23 6.17 10.69 -4.74
C ARG A 23 5.11 11.57 -4.07
N TYR A 24 3.93 11.66 -4.66
CA TYR A 24 2.81 12.44 -4.14
C TYR A 24 1.80 11.52 -3.46
N ILE A 25 1.44 11.84 -2.21
CA ILE A 25 0.52 11.04 -1.41
C ILE A 25 -0.57 11.96 -0.85
N ILE A 26 -1.83 11.60 -1.08
CA ILE A 26 -3.01 12.20 -0.44
C ILE A 26 -3.28 11.42 0.83
N LEU A 27 -3.09 12.06 1.97
CA LEU A 27 -3.30 11.50 3.29
C LEU A 27 -4.56 12.11 3.93
N PRO A 28 -5.39 11.31 4.62
CA PRO A 28 -6.52 11.83 5.39
C PRO A 28 -6.00 12.63 6.59
N ASP A 29 -6.72 13.68 6.96
CA ASP A 29 -6.33 14.57 8.08
C ASP A 29 -6.16 13.81 9.40
N SER A 30 -6.93 12.74 9.58
CA SER A 30 -6.80 11.84 10.74
C SER A 30 -5.39 11.28 10.91
N LEU A 31 -4.64 11.09 9.82
CA LEU A 31 -3.26 10.60 9.81
C LEU A 31 -2.22 11.72 9.73
N THR A 32 -2.59 12.99 9.75
CA THR A 32 -1.64 14.12 9.69
C THR A 32 -1.67 15.01 10.92
N ARG A 33 -2.71 14.90 11.77
CA ARG A 33 -2.86 15.68 13.01
C ARG A 33 -1.67 15.54 13.95
N ASP A 34 -1.20 14.32 14.16
CA ASP A 34 -0.12 14.04 15.11
C ASP A 34 1.20 13.82 14.38
N LYS A 35 2.14 14.75 14.55
CA LYS A 35 3.47 14.68 13.91
C LYS A 35 4.43 13.72 14.59
N ASN A 36 4.15 13.34 15.84
CA ASN A 36 4.97 12.43 16.64
C ASN A 36 4.55 10.95 16.52
N THR A 37 3.62 10.64 15.63
CA THR A 37 3.18 9.25 15.48
C THR A 37 4.08 8.48 14.54
N ASP A 38 4.66 7.40 15.06
CA ASP A 38 5.40 6.43 14.26
C ASP A 38 4.46 5.70 13.31
N ARG A 39 4.47 6.11 12.05
CA ARG A 39 3.72 5.49 10.96
C ARG A 39 4.64 4.61 10.15
N ARG A 40 4.24 3.36 9.97
CA ARG A 40 5.01 2.37 9.22
C ARG A 40 4.26 1.96 7.96
N LEU A 41 4.98 1.92 6.85
CA LEU A 41 4.50 1.30 5.62
C LEU A 41 4.75 -0.19 5.72
N ILE A 42 3.69 -0.97 5.59
CA ILE A 42 3.69 -2.43 5.68
C ILE A 42 3.08 -3.01 4.41
N LYS A 43 3.48 -4.22 4.03
CA LYS A 43 2.87 -4.95 2.92
C LYS A 43 2.01 -6.06 3.52
N LEU A 44 0.72 -6.06 3.23
CA LEU A 44 -0.24 -7.09 3.66
C LEU A 44 -0.95 -7.66 2.44
N ARG A 45 -1.57 -8.84 2.59
CA ARG A 45 -2.46 -9.36 1.54
C ARG A 45 -3.73 -8.53 1.46
N HIS A 46 -4.14 -8.25 0.22
CA HIS A 46 -5.43 -7.64 -0.05
C HIS A 46 -6.55 -8.63 0.28
N PRO A 47 -7.57 -8.24 1.07
CA PRO A 47 -8.54 -9.19 1.58
C PRO A 47 -9.40 -9.86 0.50
N GLN A 48 -9.58 -9.21 -0.65
CA GLN A 48 -10.35 -9.75 -1.77
C GLN A 48 -9.52 -10.51 -2.81
N THR A 49 -8.28 -10.07 -3.08
CA THR A 49 -7.47 -10.60 -4.19
C THR A 49 -6.31 -11.46 -3.72
N SER A 50 -6.01 -11.45 -2.42
CA SER A 50 -4.85 -12.11 -1.80
C SER A 50 -3.48 -11.65 -2.32
N GLU A 51 -3.44 -10.63 -3.18
CA GLU A 51 -2.21 -10.01 -3.68
C GLU A 51 -1.59 -9.07 -2.65
N LEU A 52 -0.29 -8.81 -2.75
CA LEU A 52 0.39 -7.87 -1.87
C LEU A 52 -0.06 -6.43 -2.14
N ALA A 53 -0.59 -5.77 -1.11
CA ALA A 53 -0.94 -4.36 -1.11
C ALA A 53 -0.21 -3.63 0.02
N ILE A 54 0.00 -2.31 -0.16
CA ILE A 54 0.69 -1.48 0.82
C ILE A 54 -0.35 -0.87 1.77
N PHE A 55 -0.08 -0.96 3.06
CA PHE A 55 -0.86 -0.35 4.12
C PHE A 55 0.01 0.57 4.97
N VAL A 56 -0.62 1.55 5.58
CA VAL A 56 -0.04 2.46 6.57
C VAL A 56 -0.60 2.06 7.92
N TYR A 57 0.29 1.67 8.84
CA TYR A 57 -0.06 1.28 10.20
C TYR A 57 0.53 2.29 11.19
N SER A 58 -0.31 2.73 12.13
CA SER A 58 0.06 3.59 13.25
C SER A 58 -0.21 2.84 14.55
N GLU A 59 0.85 2.52 15.29
CA GLU A 59 0.73 1.76 16.54
C GLU A 59 0.07 2.60 17.66
N ASN A 60 0.42 3.89 17.74
CA ASN A 60 -0.12 4.78 18.77
C ASN A 60 -1.58 5.15 18.52
N ASP A 61 -1.92 5.46 17.25
CA ASP A 61 -3.29 5.86 16.90
C ASP A 61 -4.22 4.65 16.76
N LYS A 62 -3.66 3.43 16.78
CA LYS A 62 -4.42 2.19 16.57
C LYS A 62 -5.20 2.21 15.25
N THR A 63 -4.65 2.87 14.24
CA THR A 63 -5.28 3.05 12.92
C THR A 63 -4.56 2.26 11.85
N LEU A 64 -5.34 1.74 10.92
CA LEU A 64 -4.86 1.12 9.70
C LEU A 64 -5.45 1.84 8.48
N ALA A 65 -4.63 2.05 7.47
CA ALA A 65 -5.06 2.62 6.20
C ALA A 65 -4.45 1.87 5.03
N GLN A 66 -5.19 1.74 3.95
CA GLN A 66 -4.70 1.17 2.70
C GLN A 66 -4.20 2.28 1.79
N MET A 67 -3.03 2.08 1.20
CA MET A 67 -2.50 2.96 0.17
C MET A 67 -2.81 2.38 -1.22
N ARG A 68 -3.31 3.23 -2.11
CA ARG A 68 -3.59 2.90 -3.50
C ARG A 68 -2.91 3.89 -4.43
N SER A 69 -2.35 3.38 -5.52
CA SER A 69 -1.72 4.20 -6.55
C SER A 69 -2.69 4.41 -7.70
N LEU A 70 -2.96 5.66 -8.04
CA LEU A 70 -3.67 6.03 -9.25
C LEU A 70 -2.64 6.42 -10.31
N PRO A 71 -2.47 5.61 -11.38
CA PRO A 71 -1.57 5.97 -12.47
C PRO A 71 -2.15 7.12 -13.29
N PHE A 72 -1.29 8.05 -13.69
CA PHE A 72 -1.59 9.13 -14.62
C PHE A 72 -0.67 9.03 -15.83
N SER A 73 -1.21 9.29 -17.01
CA SER A 73 -0.40 9.43 -18.22
C SER A 73 -0.34 10.90 -18.64
N HIS A 74 0.87 11.37 -18.95
CA HIS A 74 1.11 12.72 -19.48
C HIS A 74 0.46 13.82 -18.62
N ARG A 75 0.74 13.82 -17.32
CA ARG A 75 0.29 14.85 -16.37
C ARG A 75 1.49 15.49 -15.66
N SER A 76 1.29 16.71 -15.19
CA SER A 76 2.26 17.45 -14.39
C SER A 76 1.54 18.31 -13.36
N PHE A 77 2.18 18.57 -12.23
CA PHE A 77 1.77 19.60 -11.29
C PHE A 77 2.56 20.87 -11.50
N PHE A 78 1.88 22.00 -11.32
CA PHE A 78 2.50 23.30 -11.20
C PHE A 78 2.69 23.58 -9.71
N LYS A 79 3.93 23.71 -9.26
CA LYS A 79 4.28 24.06 -7.88
C LYS A 79 5.01 25.40 -7.89
N GLY A 80 4.26 26.48 -7.66
CA GLY A 80 4.79 27.82 -7.81
C GLY A 80 5.22 28.07 -9.26
N ASN A 81 6.52 28.28 -9.47
CA ASN A 81 7.12 28.51 -10.80
C ASN A 81 7.74 27.24 -11.42
N GLU A 82 7.64 26.09 -10.75
CA GLU A 82 8.20 24.82 -11.23
C GLU A 82 7.10 23.92 -11.81
N ILE A 83 7.44 23.21 -12.90
CA ILE A 83 6.60 22.16 -13.49
C ILE A 83 7.20 20.83 -13.06
N ILE A 84 6.43 20.05 -12.31
CA ILE A 84 6.85 18.73 -11.84
C ILE A 84 6.05 17.69 -12.60
N PRO A 85 6.69 16.85 -13.43
CA PRO A 85 5.97 15.78 -14.12
C PRO A 85 5.48 14.71 -13.13
N ILE A 86 4.33 14.08 -13.43
CA ILE A 86 3.68 13.12 -12.54
C ILE A 86 3.13 11.94 -13.32
N ASP A 87 3.52 10.75 -12.86
CA ASP A 87 3.06 9.48 -13.42
C ASP A 87 2.10 8.73 -12.49
N ARG A 88 2.04 9.10 -11.21
CA ARG A 88 1.11 8.52 -10.24
C ARG A 88 0.84 9.44 -9.06
N ILE A 89 -0.36 9.33 -8.51
CA ILE A 89 -0.68 9.88 -7.19
C ILE A 89 -1.14 8.73 -6.31
N ASP A 90 -0.54 8.63 -5.14
CA ASP A 90 -1.01 7.68 -4.13
C ASP A 90 -2.08 8.34 -3.27
N PHE A 91 -3.12 7.60 -2.92
CA PHE A 91 -4.11 8.02 -1.95
C PHE A 91 -4.22 6.98 -0.85
N VAL A 92 -4.42 7.47 0.37
CA VAL A 92 -4.51 6.63 1.57
C VAL A 92 -5.93 6.71 2.10
N THR A 93 -6.57 5.57 2.27
CA THR A 93 -7.92 5.46 2.83
C THR A 93 -7.89 4.63 4.10
N LEU A 94 -8.56 5.09 5.15
CA LEU A 94 -8.72 4.31 6.38
C LEU A 94 -9.44 2.98 6.06
N VAL A 95 -8.99 1.90 6.69
CA VAL A 95 -9.56 0.56 6.52
C VAL A 95 -9.77 -0.06 7.88
N ASP A 96 -10.92 -0.71 8.05
CA ASP A 96 -11.18 -1.52 9.23
C ASP A 96 -10.31 -2.80 9.17
N PRO A 97 -9.45 -3.05 10.18
CA PRO A 97 -8.63 -4.25 10.26
C PRO A 97 -9.42 -5.55 10.15
N LEU A 98 -10.71 -5.56 10.53
CA LEU A 98 -11.57 -6.73 10.41
C LEU A 98 -11.59 -7.30 8.98
N PHE A 99 -11.58 -6.44 7.95
CA PHE A 99 -11.58 -6.90 6.57
C PHE A 99 -10.34 -7.71 6.21
N LEU A 100 -9.19 -7.43 6.81
CA LEU A 100 -7.97 -8.20 6.59
C LEU A 100 -8.00 -9.56 7.29
N LEU A 101 -8.78 -9.69 8.38
CA LEU A 101 -8.90 -10.93 9.15
C LEU A 101 -9.93 -11.89 8.54
N LEU A 102 -10.96 -11.37 7.86
CA LEU A 102 -12.02 -12.16 7.24
C LEU A 102 -11.53 -13.35 6.38
N PRO A 103 -10.53 -13.18 5.47
CA PRO A 103 -10.04 -14.30 4.68
C PRO A 103 -9.45 -15.43 5.53
N TYR A 104 -8.83 -15.11 6.66
CA TYR A 104 -8.28 -16.10 7.59
C TYR A 104 -9.41 -16.84 8.33
N PHE A 105 -10.47 -16.13 8.75
CA PHE A 105 -11.65 -16.76 9.35
C PHE A 105 -12.38 -17.71 8.39
N ILE A 106 -12.50 -17.32 7.13
CA ILE A 106 -13.15 -18.16 6.11
C ILE A 106 -12.35 -19.46 5.89
N LYS A 107 -11.02 -19.39 5.87
CA LYS A 107 -10.14 -20.56 5.74
C LYS A 107 -10.31 -21.56 6.89
N CYS A 108 -10.52 -21.09 8.11
CA CYS A 108 -10.70 -21.94 9.29
C CYS A 108 -12.17 -22.21 9.65
N SER A 109 -13.12 -21.92 8.76
CA SER A 109 -14.57 -21.97 9.04
C SER A 109 -15.11 -23.33 9.50
N SER A 110 -14.39 -24.42 9.25
CA SER A 110 -14.79 -25.77 9.64
C SER A 110 -14.38 -26.17 11.06
N MET A 111 -13.57 -25.36 11.76
CA MET A 111 -12.99 -25.71 13.06
C MET A 111 -13.10 -24.56 14.07
N PHE A 112 -13.29 -24.91 15.34
CA PHE A 112 -13.15 -23.95 16.45
C PHE A 112 -11.67 -23.88 16.83
N CYS A 113 -10.97 -22.88 16.33
CA CYS A 113 -9.55 -22.65 16.61
C CYS A 113 -9.35 -21.32 17.36
N PRO A 114 -8.36 -21.22 18.26
CA PRO A 114 -7.93 -19.95 18.81
C PRO A 114 -7.38 -19.04 17.71
N LEU A 115 -7.47 -17.73 17.95
CA LEU A 115 -7.09 -16.69 17.00
C LEU A 115 -5.63 -16.83 16.53
N ASP A 116 -4.73 -17.19 17.44
CA ASP A 116 -3.30 -17.40 17.20
C ASP A 116 -3.03 -18.53 16.18
N GLN A 117 -3.96 -19.49 16.07
CA GLN A 117 -3.89 -20.56 15.08
C GLN A 117 -4.56 -20.19 13.75
N ILE A 118 -5.47 -19.20 13.76
CA ILE A 118 -6.18 -18.73 12.56
C ILE A 118 -5.35 -17.67 11.81
N LEU A 119 -4.72 -16.74 12.54
CA LEU A 119 -3.98 -15.60 11.99
C LEU A 119 -2.55 -15.95 11.61
N VAL A 120 -2.39 -17.03 10.85
CA VAL A 120 -1.10 -17.51 10.36
C VAL A 120 -1.08 -17.36 8.84
N ASP A 121 -0.10 -16.61 8.34
CA ASP A 121 0.24 -16.57 6.92
C ASP A 121 1.55 -17.35 6.68
N GLU A 122 1.47 -18.46 5.94
CA GLU A 122 2.61 -19.34 5.67
C GLU A 122 3.69 -18.64 4.83
N ASP A 123 3.28 -17.75 3.91
CA ASP A 123 4.20 -17.04 3.01
C ASP A 123 4.77 -15.75 3.66
N LEU A 124 4.13 -15.25 4.73
CA LEU A 124 4.47 -13.99 5.40
C LEU A 124 4.54 -14.18 6.91
N SER A 125 5.35 -15.14 7.37
CA SER A 125 5.46 -15.49 8.79
C SER A 125 5.90 -14.32 9.69
N GLU A 126 6.71 -13.40 9.17
CA GLU A 126 7.13 -12.16 9.84
C GLU A 126 5.94 -11.25 10.21
N LEU A 127 4.82 -11.42 9.52
CA LEU A 127 3.64 -10.59 9.63
C LEU A 127 2.62 -11.12 10.64
N ASN A 128 2.77 -12.35 11.12
CA ASN A 128 1.84 -12.98 12.08
C ASN A 128 1.72 -12.15 13.36
N ASN A 129 2.85 -11.64 13.86
CA ASN A 129 2.86 -10.72 15.02
C ASN A 129 2.05 -9.45 14.76
N LEU A 130 2.06 -8.94 13.53
CA LEU A 130 1.29 -7.77 13.16
C LEU A 130 -0.19 -8.09 13.01
N LEU A 131 -0.55 -9.24 12.42
CA LEU A 131 -1.94 -9.70 12.34
C LEU A 131 -2.56 -9.84 13.73
N MET A 132 -1.80 -10.37 14.70
CA MET A 132 -2.23 -10.40 16.10
C MET A 132 -2.50 -9.00 16.65
N LYS A 133 -1.57 -8.05 16.47
CA LYS A 133 -1.80 -6.64 16.87
C LYS A 133 -3.02 -6.02 16.18
N LEU A 134 -3.28 -6.36 14.91
CA LEU A 134 -4.44 -5.86 14.16
C LEU A 134 -5.77 -6.42 14.70
N SER A 135 -5.77 -7.61 15.27
CA SER A 135 -6.96 -8.16 15.92
C SER A 135 -7.36 -7.42 17.20
N GLU A 136 -6.38 -6.89 17.94
CA GLU A 136 -6.65 -6.02 19.08
C GLU A 136 -7.33 -4.72 18.65
N LEU A 137 -7.02 -4.23 17.44
CA LEU A 137 -7.65 -3.04 16.88
C LEU A 137 -9.13 -3.27 16.54
N SER A 138 -9.49 -4.46 16.06
CA SER A 138 -10.87 -4.84 15.76
C SER A 138 -11.65 -5.28 17.00
N ASN A 139 -11.08 -5.12 18.21
CA ASN A 139 -11.64 -5.57 19.49
C ASN A 139 -11.98 -7.07 19.53
N LEU A 140 -11.31 -7.89 18.70
CA LEU A 140 -11.46 -9.33 18.74
C LEU A 140 -10.66 -9.87 19.93
N LYS A 141 -11.32 -10.02 21.06
CA LYS A 141 -10.76 -10.66 22.26
C LYS A 141 -11.19 -12.11 22.29
N GLN A 142 -10.25 -13.02 22.56
CA GLN A 142 -10.61 -14.35 23.05
C GLN A 142 -11.26 -14.18 24.43
N ILE A 143 -12.44 -14.78 24.59
CA ILE A 143 -13.19 -14.84 25.86
C ILE A 143 -12.67 -16.02 26.68
#